data_AF-A0A535RIZ6-F1
#
_entry.id   AF-A0A535RIZ6-F1
#
_cell.length_a   1.000
_cell.length_b   1.000
_cell.length_c   1.000
_cell.angle_alpha   90.00
_cell.angle_beta   90.00
_cell.angle_gamma   90.00
#
_symmetry.space_group_name_H-M   'P 1'
#
loop_
_entity.id
_entity.type
_entity.pdbx_description
1 polymer ?
#
loop_
_entity_poly.entity_id
_entity_poly.type
_entity_poly.pdbx_seq_one_letter_code
_entity_poly.pdbx_strand_id
1 'polypeptide(L)'
;PITAAITNFPLLVQNGSVIDSTSEQNGSQLLKGTKGAIGVDGTYIYLAIVTNATVTDSAYVMQALGARDALNLDGGGTAAMWIGGSYKVGPGRLLPNAIVLTKP
;
A
#
# COMPACT_ATOMS: atom_id res chain seq x y z
N PRO A 1 -17.65 10.46 -14.28
CA PRO A 1 -18.27 9.76 -13.13
C PRO A 1 -17.30 8.74 -12.52
N ILE A 2 -17.27 8.60 -11.20
CA ILE A 2 -16.50 7.54 -10.52
C ILE A 2 -17.29 6.23 -10.64
N THR A 3 -16.63 5.15 -11.07
CA THR A 3 -17.27 3.84 -11.32
C THR A 3 -16.81 2.74 -10.36
N ALA A 4 -15.71 2.96 -9.65
CA ALA A 4 -15.17 2.03 -8.66
C ALA A 4 -14.37 2.79 -7.60
N ALA A 5 -14.28 2.22 -6.40
CA ALA A 5 -13.46 2.73 -5.30
C ALA A 5 -12.98 1.57 -4.42
N ILE A 6 -11.83 1.77 -3.78
CA ILE A 6 -11.33 0.92 -2.69
C ILE A 6 -11.01 1.82 -1.50
N THR A 7 -11.26 1.32 -0.30
CA THR A 7 -10.89 2.00 0.94
C THR A 7 -9.96 1.10 1.75
N ASN A 8 -9.02 1.72 2.43
CA ASN A 8 -8.13 1.07 3.39
C ASN A 8 -7.62 2.15 4.35
N PHE A 9 -6.76 1.80 5.29
CA PHE A 9 -6.34 2.67 6.38
C PHE A 9 -4.92 2.32 6.86
N PRO A 10 -4.10 3.32 7.23
CA PRO A 10 -4.34 4.77 7.15
C PRO A 10 -3.91 5.38 5.80
N LEU A 11 -4.23 6.67 5.64
CA LEU A 11 -3.57 7.52 4.64
C LEU A 11 -2.08 7.65 4.97
N LEU A 12 -1.21 7.52 3.97
CA LEU A 12 0.24 7.53 4.14
C LEU A 12 0.86 8.86 3.73
N VAL A 13 0.50 9.35 2.55
CA VAL A 13 1.04 10.58 1.96
C VAL A 13 -0.12 11.39 1.39
N GLN A 14 -0.08 12.70 1.58
CA GLN A 14 -0.99 13.65 0.95
C GLN A 14 -0.22 14.85 0.42
N ASN A 15 -0.45 15.23 -0.83
CA ASN A 15 0.25 16.34 -1.47
C ASN A 15 1.79 16.29 -1.34
N GLY A 16 2.37 15.09 -1.35
CA GLY A 16 3.81 14.83 -1.21
C GLY A 16 4.34 14.86 0.23
N SER A 17 3.48 15.08 1.23
CA SER A 17 3.85 15.10 2.65
C SER A 17 3.38 13.83 3.36
N VAL A 18 4.24 13.24 4.18
CA VAL A 18 3.85 12.12 5.06
C VAL A 18 2.79 12.58 6.05
N ILE A 19 1.76 11.76 6.21
CA ILE A 19 0.71 11.95 7.20
C ILE A 19 1.07 11.17 8.46
N ASP A 20 1.13 11.87 9.59
CA ASP A 20 1.26 11.21 10.89
C ASP A 20 -0.11 10.66 11.33
N SER A 21 -0.26 9.35 11.20
CA SER A 21 -1.44 8.59 11.64
C SER A 21 -1.17 7.75 12.89
N THR A 22 -0.05 7.98 13.58
CA THR A 22 0.45 7.08 14.63
C THR A 22 -0.55 6.88 15.77
N SER A 23 -1.28 7.93 16.16
CA SER A 23 -2.31 7.88 17.21
C SER A 23 -3.57 7.13 16.82
N GLU A 24 -3.82 6.95 15.51
CA GLU A 24 -5.00 6.30 14.96
C GLU A 24 -4.74 4.81 14.64
N GLN A 25 -3.47 4.42 14.60
CA GLN A 25 -3.05 3.06 14.27
C GLN A 25 -3.32 2.08 15.42
N ASN A 26 -3.73 0.86 15.08
CA ASN A 26 -3.85 -0.24 16.03
C ASN A 26 -2.48 -0.90 16.30
N GLY A 27 -2.45 -1.80 17.28
CA GLY A 27 -1.21 -2.47 17.71
C GLY A 27 -0.46 -3.21 16.59
N SER A 28 -1.14 -3.82 15.62
CA SER A 28 -0.46 -4.54 14.53
C SER A 28 0.10 -3.61 13.45
N GLN A 29 -0.48 -2.42 13.30
CA GLN A 29 -0.01 -1.38 12.39
C GLN A 29 1.29 -0.73 12.88
N LEU A 30 1.41 -0.55 14.20
CA LEU A 30 2.61 -0.02 14.87
C LEU A 30 3.80 -0.99 14.85
N LEU A 31 3.55 -2.29 14.65
CA LEU A 31 4.61 -3.29 14.59
C LEU A 31 5.23 -3.40 13.19
N LYS A 32 6.53 -3.72 13.17
CA LYS A 32 7.23 -4.05 11.93
C LYS A 32 6.70 -5.33 11.31
N GLY A 33 6.58 -5.33 9.99
CA GLY A 33 6.16 -6.48 9.20
C GLY A 33 6.22 -6.18 7.71
N THR A 34 5.51 -6.98 6.92
CA THR A 34 5.28 -6.69 5.51
C THR A 34 4.06 -5.77 5.39
N LYS A 35 4.20 -4.66 4.68
CA LYS A 35 3.13 -3.66 4.48
C LYS A 35 2.89 -3.49 2.99
N GLY A 36 1.63 -3.45 2.59
CA GLY A 36 1.24 -3.08 1.24
C GLY A 36 0.97 -1.58 1.17
N ALA A 37 1.21 -0.95 0.02
CA ALA A 37 0.80 0.42 -0.23
C ALA A 37 0.46 0.63 -1.70
N ILE A 38 -0.48 1.55 -1.94
CA ILE A 38 -0.76 2.11 -3.26
C ILE A 38 -0.57 3.61 -3.20
N GLY A 39 -0.01 4.19 -4.25
CA GLY A 39 0.07 5.63 -4.38
C GLY A 39 0.03 6.08 -5.83
N VAL A 40 -0.06 7.38 -6.02
CA VAL A 40 -0.04 8.02 -7.32
C VAL A 40 0.82 9.28 -7.28
N ASP A 41 1.37 9.64 -8.42
CA ASP A 41 1.81 11.01 -8.69
C ASP A 41 0.99 11.59 -9.87
N GLY A 42 1.55 12.55 -10.60
CA GLY A 42 0.90 13.11 -11.79
C GLY A 42 0.92 12.20 -13.04
N THR A 43 1.52 11.01 -12.98
CA THR A 43 1.77 10.17 -14.17
C THR A 43 1.66 8.67 -13.89
N TYR A 44 2.13 8.20 -12.75
CA TYR A 44 2.31 6.80 -12.40
C TYR A 44 1.43 6.38 -11.23
N ILE A 45 1.06 5.10 -11.26
CA ILE A 45 0.54 4.38 -10.10
C ILE A 45 1.70 3.58 -9.50
N TYR A 46 1.87 3.70 -8.19
CA TYR A 46 2.85 2.97 -7.40
C TYR A 46 2.15 1.86 -6.64
N LEU A 47 2.61 0.62 -6.80
CA LEU A 47 2.24 -0.51 -5.94
C LEU A 47 3.50 -0.99 -5.24
N ALA A 48 3.49 -0.97 -3.90
CA ALA A 48 4.67 -1.30 -3.11
C ALA A 48 4.35 -2.40 -2.08
N ILE A 49 5.30 -3.32 -1.94
CA ILE A 49 5.43 -4.19 -0.76
C ILE A 49 6.67 -3.73 -0.01
N VAL A 50 6.47 -3.19 1.19
CA VAL A 50 7.55 -2.73 2.07
C VAL A 50 7.76 -3.77 3.16
N THR A 51 8.97 -4.32 3.27
CA THR A 51 9.27 -5.38 4.23
C THR A 51 10.01 -4.84 5.45
N ASN A 52 9.87 -5.51 6.60
CA ASN A 52 10.46 -5.11 7.87
C ASN A 52 10.15 -3.64 8.27
N ALA A 53 8.92 -3.20 8.00
CA ALA A 53 8.49 -1.82 8.11
C ALA A 53 7.25 -1.70 8.99
N THR A 54 7.14 -0.60 9.73
CA THR A 54 5.88 -0.10 10.28
C THR A 54 5.04 0.55 9.18
N VAL A 55 3.79 0.91 9.48
CA VAL A 55 2.98 1.72 8.55
C VAL A 55 3.62 3.10 8.34
N THR A 56 4.16 3.71 9.39
CA THR A 56 4.89 4.99 9.31
C THR A 56 6.13 4.89 8.42
N ASP A 57 6.92 3.81 8.55
CA ASP A 57 8.05 3.55 7.63
C ASP A 57 7.58 3.47 6.17
N SER A 58 6.43 2.82 5.93
CA SER A 58 5.85 2.68 4.60
C SER A 58 5.43 4.04 4.01
N ALA A 59 4.96 4.98 4.83
CA ALA A 59 4.67 6.35 4.39
C ALA A 59 5.92 7.06 3.88
N TYR A 60 7.03 6.99 4.61
CA TYR A 60 8.30 7.56 4.17
C TYR A 60 8.84 6.88 2.91
N VAL A 61 8.66 5.57 2.75
CA VAL A 61 9.02 4.86 1.51
C VAL A 61 8.20 5.37 0.33
N MET A 62 6.88 5.51 0.48
CA MET A 62 6.03 6.03 -0.60
C MET A 62 6.39 7.47 -0.97
N GLN A 63 6.69 8.32 0.01
CA GLN A 63 7.20 9.67 -0.24
C GLN A 63 8.53 9.63 -1.01
N ALA A 64 9.47 8.78 -0.59
CA ALA A 64 10.78 8.66 -1.24
C ALA A 64 10.70 8.13 -2.69
N LEU A 65 9.69 7.29 -2.99
CA LEU A 65 9.39 6.85 -4.36
C LEU A 65 8.78 7.95 -5.24
N GLY A 66 8.39 9.09 -4.65
CA GLY A 66 7.81 10.23 -5.36
C GLY A 66 6.28 10.26 -5.39
N ALA A 67 5.60 9.37 -4.64
CA ALA A 67 4.14 9.40 -4.56
C ALA A 67 3.68 10.74 -3.96
N ARG A 68 2.70 11.37 -4.61
CA ARG A 68 2.04 12.60 -4.15
C ARG A 68 0.94 12.26 -3.15
N ASP A 69 0.16 11.23 -3.45
CA ASP A 69 -0.89 10.73 -2.57
C ASP A 69 -0.75 9.21 -2.45
N ALA A 70 -0.81 8.69 -1.23
CA ALA A 70 -0.63 7.26 -0.98
C ALA A 70 -1.50 6.76 0.17
N LEU A 71 -1.98 5.53 0.03
CA LEU A 71 -2.85 4.83 0.96
C LEU A 71 -2.21 3.49 1.35
N ASN A 72 -2.27 3.14 2.63
CA ASN A 72 -1.86 1.82 3.10
C ASN A 72 -2.76 0.73 2.52
N LEU A 73 -2.20 -0.43 2.22
CA LEU A 73 -2.95 -1.65 1.89
C LEU A 73 -2.68 -2.75 2.93
N ASP A 74 -3.45 -3.82 2.82
CA ASP A 74 -3.27 -5.00 3.66
C ASP A 74 -1.84 -5.58 3.53
N GLY A 75 -1.33 -6.09 4.65
CA GLY A 75 0.03 -6.60 4.77
C GLY A 75 0.11 -7.92 5.52
N GLY A 76 1.29 -8.25 6.02
CA GLY A 76 1.55 -9.50 6.73
C GLY A 76 1.22 -10.72 5.86
N GLY A 77 0.48 -11.69 6.43
CA GLY A 77 0.12 -12.94 5.73
C GLY A 77 -0.81 -12.77 4.53
N THR A 78 -1.38 -11.57 4.30
CA THR A 78 -2.19 -11.27 3.11
C THR A 78 -1.46 -10.45 2.06
N ALA A 79 -0.21 -10.07 2.31
CA ALA A 79 0.57 -9.36 1.31
C ALA A 79 0.73 -10.22 0.05
N ALA A 80 0.33 -9.66 -1.09
CA ALA A 80 0.43 -10.32 -2.38
C ALA A 80 0.76 -9.31 -3.47
N MET A 81 1.64 -9.71 -4.39
CA MET A 81 1.97 -8.95 -5.58
C MET A 81 2.18 -9.92 -6.72
N TRP A 82 1.40 -9.74 -7.78
CA TRP A 82 1.44 -10.58 -8.98
C TRP A 82 1.89 -9.73 -10.17
N ILE A 83 2.96 -10.16 -10.84
CA ILE A 83 3.53 -9.44 -11.99
C ILE A 83 3.92 -10.45 -13.05
N GLY A 84 3.42 -10.24 -14.28
CA GLY A 84 3.84 -10.99 -15.46
C GLY A 84 3.60 -12.50 -15.34
N GLY A 85 2.41 -12.92 -14.90
CA GLY A 85 2.04 -14.34 -14.85
C GLY A 85 2.29 -15.05 -13.53
N SER A 86 3.01 -14.43 -12.57
CA SER A 86 3.42 -15.10 -11.32
C SER A 86 3.39 -14.18 -10.10
N TYR A 87 3.20 -14.79 -8.93
CA TYR A 87 3.39 -14.09 -7.65
C TYR A 87 4.88 -13.77 -7.44
N LYS A 88 5.17 -12.50 -7.15
CA LYS A 88 6.45 -12.02 -6.64
C LYS A 88 6.45 -11.99 -5.11
N VAL A 89 5.28 -11.72 -4.55
CA VAL A 89 4.93 -11.94 -3.15
C VAL A 89 3.61 -12.70 -3.17
N GLY A 90 3.54 -13.84 -2.50
CA GLY A 90 2.35 -14.70 -2.50
C GLY A 90 1.60 -14.57 -1.18
N PRO A 91 0.26 -14.56 -1.20
CA PRO A 91 -0.48 -14.56 0.05
C PRO A 91 -0.37 -15.93 0.72
N GLY A 92 -0.34 -15.95 2.04
CA GLY A 92 -0.38 -17.19 2.82
C GLY A 92 -1.78 -17.80 2.92
N ARG A 93 -2.79 -17.17 2.32
CA ARG A 93 -4.21 -17.58 2.34
C ARG A 93 -4.98 -17.00 1.16
N LEU A 94 -6.22 -17.43 0.97
CA LEU A 94 -7.13 -16.83 0.00
C LEU A 94 -7.48 -15.39 0.40
N LEU A 95 -7.52 -14.49 -0.58
CA LEU A 95 -7.83 -13.07 -0.39
C LEU A 95 -9.20 -12.74 -1.00
N PRO A 96 -9.99 -11.84 -0.37
CA PRO A 96 -11.32 -11.49 -0.86
C PRO A 96 -11.33 -10.49 -2.01
N ASN A 97 -10.24 -9.72 -2.20
CA ASN A 97 -10.17 -8.67 -3.21
C ASN A 97 -8.72 -8.43 -3.68
N ALA A 98 -8.57 -7.72 -4.80
CA ALA A 98 -7.30 -7.26 -5.34
C ALA A 98 -7.50 -6.00 -6.20
N ILE A 99 -6.45 -5.18 -6.30
CA ILE A 99 -6.34 -4.13 -7.32
C ILE A 99 -5.57 -4.73 -8.50
N VAL A 100 -6.14 -4.67 -9.70
CA VAL A 100 -5.55 -5.24 -10.90
C VAL A 100 -5.34 -4.15 -11.93
N LEU A 101 -4.09 -3.95 -12.36
CA LEU A 101 -3.75 -3.08 -13.47
C LEU A 101 -3.59 -3.95 -14.72
N THR A 102 -4.52 -3.85 -15.66
CA THR A 102 -4.47 -4.56 -16.94
C THR A 102 -4.10 -3.61 -18.06
N LYS A 103 -3.47 -4.14 -19.11
CA LYS A 103 -3.47 -3.43 -20.39
C LYS A 103 -4.89 -3.52 -20.97
N PRO A 104 -5.35 -2.48 -21.69
CA PRO A 104 -6.56 -2.57 -22.50
C PRO A 104 -6.50 -3.76 -23.46
#